data_AF-A0A7J4DRJ2-F1
#
_entry.id   AF-A0A7J4DRJ2-F1
#
_cell.length_a   1.000
_cell.length_b   1.000
_cell.length_c   1.000
_cell.angle_alpha   90.00
_cell.angle_beta   90.00
_cell.angle_gamma   90.00
#
_symmetry.space_group_name_H-M   'P 1'
#
loop_
_entity.id
_entity.type
_entity.pdbx_description
1 polymer ?
#
loop_
_entity_poly.entity_id
_entity_poly.type
_entity_poly.pdbx_seq_one_letter_code
_entity_poly.pdbx_strand_id
1 'polypeptide(L)' 'MTNVNEVPADLLIEILASKLKDENIVTPPEWSNFVKTGSHAERPPQSDDWWYVRCASLLRKVYLHGPIG' A
#
# COMPACT_ATOMS: atom_id res chain seq x y z
N MET A 1 24.44 -4.03 -3.74
CA MET A 1 23.36 -3.57 -2.85
C MET A 1 22.32 -2.94 -3.75
N THR A 2 21.13 -3.51 -3.86
CA THR A 2 20.08 -3.03 -4.77
C THR A 2 19.27 -1.92 -4.10
N ASN A 3 18.99 -0.84 -4.84
CA ASN A 3 18.21 0.30 -4.38
C ASN A 3 16.75 0.19 -4.82
N VAL A 4 15.81 0.78 -4.06
CA VAL A 4 14.38 0.89 -4.39
C VAL A 4 14.15 1.58 -5.75
N ASN A 5 15.05 2.46 -6.17
CA ASN A 5 14.99 3.14 -7.46
C ASN A 5 15.30 2.22 -8.67
N GLU A 6 15.94 1.08 -8.43
CA GLU A 6 16.39 0.16 -9.48
C GLU A 6 15.36 -0.93 -9.79
N VAL A 7 14.29 -1.01 -8.99
CA VAL A 7 13.23 -2.01 -9.12
C VAL A 7 11.96 -1.34 -9.66
N PRO A 8 11.25 -1.96 -10.62
CA PRO A 8 9.93 -1.48 -11.05
C PRO A 8 9.00 -1.30 -9.85
N ALA A 9 8.35 -0.13 -9.77
CA ALA A 9 7.53 0.24 -8.62
C ALA A 9 6.38 -0.74 -8.39
N ASP A 10 5.71 -1.16 -9.46
CA ASP A 10 4.56 -2.06 -9.40
C ASP A 10 4.93 -3.41 -8.80
N LEU A 11 6.03 -4.00 -9.29
CA LEU A 11 6.54 -5.29 -8.79
C LEU A 11 6.92 -5.21 -7.30
N LEU A 12 7.60 -4.12 -6.91
CA LEU A 12 7.98 -3.91 -5.52
C LEU A 12 6.75 -3.79 -4.61
N ILE A 13 5.75 -3.02 -5.04
CA ILE A 13 4.52 -2.78 -4.27
C ILE A 13 3.71 -4.08 -4.11
N GLU A 14 3.60 -4.87 -5.18
CA GLU A 14 2.88 -6.15 -5.16
C GLU A 14 3.50 -7.12 -4.15
N ILE A 15 4.81 -7.38 -4.27
CA ILE A 15 5.53 -8.29 -3.36
C ILE A 15 5.48 -7.78 -1.92
N LEU A 16 5.65 -6.47 -1.72
CA LEU A 16 5.60 -5.87 -0.39
C LEU A 16 4.20 -5.95 0.22
N ALA A 17 3.14 -5.77 -0.56
CA ALA A 17 1.77 -5.92 -0.08
C ALA A 17 1.47 -7.35 0.37
N SER A 18 1.90 -8.36 -0.41
CA SER A 18 1.80 -9.77 -0.01
C SER A 18 2.57 -10.03 1.29
N LYS A 19 3.79 -9.53 1.41
CA LYS A 19 4.60 -9.69 2.62
C LYS A 19 3.95 -9.05 3.86
N LEU A 20 3.39 -7.84 3.72
CA LEU A 20 2.69 -7.15 4.82
C LEU A 20 1.46 -7.94 5.31
N LYS A 21 0.78 -8.63 4.38
CA LYS A 21 -0.36 -9.50 4.66
C LYS A 21 0.08 -10.79 5.32
N ASP A 22 1.05 -11.50 4.75
CA ASP A 22 1.52 -12.80 5.22
C ASP A 22 2.16 -12.72 6.61
N GLU A 23 2.95 -11.67 6.87
CA GLU A 23 3.60 -11.44 8.17
C GLU A 23 2.67 -10.76 9.19
N ASN A 24 1.42 -10.45 8.84
CA ASN A 24 0.44 -9.72 9.68
C ASN A 24 1.00 -8.43 10.30
N ILE A 25 1.90 -7.72 9.58
CA ILE A 25 2.52 -6.48 10.06
C ILE A 25 1.47 -5.36 10.14
N VAL A 26 0.50 -5.37 9.23
CA VAL A 26 -0.57 -4.38 9.16
C VAL A 26 -1.90 -5.10 9.21
N THR A 27 -2.78 -4.63 10.09
CA THR A 27 -4.18 -5.05 10.11
C THR A 27 -5.04 -3.97 9.45
N PRO A 28 -5.81 -4.31 8.39
CA PRO A 28 -6.78 -3.39 7.84
C PRO A 28 -7.80 -3.00 8.93
N PRO A 29 -8.10 -1.71 9.08
CA PRO A 29 -9.12 -1.27 10.03
C PRO A 29 -10.50 -1.74 9.55
N GLU A 30 -11.43 -1.96 10.48
CA GLU A 30 -12.77 -2.51 10.16
C GLU A 30 -13.52 -1.68 9.09
N TRP A 31 -13.36 -0.37 9.12
CA TRP A 31 -14.00 0.54 8.18
C TRP A 31 -13.43 0.46 6.76
N SER A 32 -12.25 -0.14 6.55
CA SER A 32 -11.58 -0.19 5.24
C SER A 32 -12.40 -0.91 4.16
N ASN A 33 -13.30 -1.80 4.56
CA ASN A 33 -14.16 -2.55 3.64
C ASN A 33 -15.36 -1.73 3.13
N PHE A 34 -15.70 -0.62 3.79
CA PHE A 34 -16.94 0.12 3.52
C PHE A 34 -16.70 1.50 2.91
N VAL A 35 -15.45 2.00 2.97
CA VAL A 35 -15.13 3.35 2.55
C VAL A 35 -14.57 3.41 1.14
N LYS A 36 -14.75 4.57 0.52
CA LYS A 36 -14.00 4.98 -0.66
C LYS A 36 -12.65 5.57 -0.27
N THR A 37 -11.70 5.54 -1.19
CA THR A 37 -10.32 6.03 -0.96
C THR A 37 -10.23 7.55 -0.81
N GLY A 38 -11.21 8.30 -1.31
CA GLY A 38 -11.29 9.76 -1.19
C GLY A 38 -12.60 10.32 -1.70
N SER A 39 -12.82 11.63 -1.51
CA SER A 39 -14.05 12.33 -1.93
C SER A 39 -14.31 12.21 -3.45
N HIS A 40 -13.24 12.23 -4.25
CA HIS A 40 -13.25 12.13 -5.70
C HIS A 40 -13.65 10.75 -6.25
N ALA A 41 -13.61 9.70 -5.42
CA ALA A 41 -13.99 8.36 -5.85
C ALA A 41 -15.52 8.18 -5.74
N GLU A 42 -16.13 7.52 -6.73
CA GLU A 42 -17.56 7.19 -6.70
C GLU A 42 -17.83 5.83 -6.04
N ARG A 43 -16.90 4.87 -6.19
CA ARG A 43 -17.04 3.50 -5.68
C ARG A 43 -15.87 3.12 -4.76
N PRO A 44 -16.10 2.22 -3.78
CA PRO A 44 -15.03 1.61 -2.99
C PRO A 44 -14.06 0.79 -3.86
N PRO A 45 -12.81 0.60 -3.39
CA PRO A 45 -11.88 -0.35 -3.99
C PRO A 45 -12.52 -1.74 -4.12
N GLN A 46 -12.30 -2.39 -5.26
CA GLN A 46 -12.83 -3.74 -5.53
C GLN A 46 -11.90 -4.86 -5.07
N SER A 47 -10.64 -4.54 -4.79
CA SER A 47 -9.68 -5.50 -4.25
C SER A 47 -9.75 -5.48 -2.74
N ASP A 48 -9.93 -6.65 -2.11
CA ASP A 48 -9.92 -6.78 -0.65
C ASP A 48 -8.54 -6.44 -0.06
N ASP A 49 -7.48 -6.61 -0.86
CA ASP A 49 -6.09 -6.36 -0.46
C ASP A 49 -5.65 -4.89 -0.66
N TRP A 50 -6.58 -4.00 -1.02
CA TRP A 50 -6.26 -2.60 -1.35
C TRP A 50 -5.55 -1.86 -0.20
N TRP A 51 -5.85 -2.23 1.04
CA TRP A 51 -5.24 -1.62 2.21
C TRP A 51 -3.74 -1.93 2.28
N TYR A 52 -3.35 -3.17 2.02
CA TYR A 52 -1.95 -3.60 1.99
C TYR A 52 -1.19 -2.93 0.85
N VAL A 53 -1.80 -2.83 -0.33
CA VAL A 53 -1.22 -2.11 -1.48
C VAL A 53 -1.00 -0.64 -1.15
N ARG A 54 -1.95 0.01 -0.46
CA ARG A 54 -1.80 1.39 0.00
C ARG A 54 -0.64 1.54 1.00
N CYS A 55 -0.52 0.64 1.96
CA CYS A 55 0.57 0.64 2.92
C CYS A 55 1.94 0.44 2.26
N ALA A 56 2.05 -0.53 1.33
CA ALA A 56 3.26 -0.76 0.55
C ALA A 56 3.66 0.48 -0.27
N SER A 57 2.69 1.12 -0.92
CA SER A 57 2.90 2.36 -1.67
C SER A 57 3.38 3.51 -0.79
N LEU A 58 2.81 3.66 0.41
CA LEU A 58 3.22 4.66 1.39
C LEU A 58 4.65 4.43 1.88
N LEU A 59 5.02 3.19 2.22
CA LEU A 59 6.37 2.84 2.65
C LEU A 59 7.41 3.20 1.57
N ARG A 60 7.12 2.87 0.30
CA ARG A 60 7.97 3.26 -0.83
C ARG A 60 8.11 4.79 -0.92
N LYS A 61 7.00 5.52 -0.77
CA LYS A 61 7.02 6.99 -0.86
C LYS A 61 7.85 7.62 0.26
N VAL A 62 7.70 7.15 1.50
CA VAL A 62 8.49 7.60 2.65
C VAL A 62 9.97 7.28 2.47
N TYR A 63 10.30 6.10 1.93
CA TYR A 63 11.68 5.76 1.63
C TYR A 63 12.31 6.74 0.61
N LEU A 64 11.57 7.14 -0.41
CA LEU A 64 12.08 7.99 -1.49
C LEU A 64 12.17 9.47 -1.13
N HIS A 65 11.20 9.98 -0.37
CA HIS A 65 11.08 11.42 -0.12
C HIS A 65 11.30 11.81 1.34
N GLY A 66 11.58 10.85 2.22
CA GLY A 66 11.77 11.08 3.65
C GLY A 66 10.45 11.17 4.42
N PRO A 67 10.46 11.79 5.62
CA PRO A 67 9.25 11.92 6.43
C PRO A 67 8.21 12.82 5.73
N ILE A 68 6.99 12.30 5.57
CA ILE A 68 5.86 12.96 4.90
C ILE A 68 4.67 12.91 5.86
N GLY A 69 3.96 14.03 6.02
CA GLY A 69 2.79 14.17 6.88
C GLY A 69 1.77 15.13 6.29
#